data_AF-A0A927BBB8-F1
#
_entry.id   AF-A0A927BBB8-F1
#
_cell.length_a   1.000
_cell.length_b   1.000
_cell.length_c   1.000
_cell.angle_alpha   90.00
_cell.angle_beta   90.00
_cell.angle_gamma   90.00
#
_symmetry.space_group_name_H-M   'P 1'
#
loop_
_entity.id
_entity.type
_entity.pdbx_description
1 polymer ?
#
loop_
_entity_poly.entity_id
_entity_poly.type
_entity_poly.pdbx_seq_one_letter_code
_entity_poly.pdbx_strand_id
1 'polypeptide(L)'
;MLNCHQATLLIERTAGQPQRVGTLMPLRVHLRLCYLCSRYQRQSLLIAQAAHYPSHRGPVRLREDFKAQLQAEMQRRLAAGG
;
A
#
# COMPACT_ATOMS: atom_id res chain seq x y z
N MET A 1 -24.98 -9.92 0.32
CA MET A 1 -23.62 -10.51 0.27
C MET A 1 -23.01 -10.21 -1.10
N LEU A 2 -21.70 -9.98 -1.18
CA LEU A 2 -21.00 -9.82 -2.47
C LEU A 2 -20.83 -11.18 -3.15
N ASN A 3 -20.99 -11.22 -4.47
CA ASN A 3 -20.55 -12.37 -5.27
C ASN A 3 -19.05 -12.28 -5.60
N CYS A 4 -18.46 -13.37 -6.10
CA CYS A 4 -17.02 -13.42 -6.39
C CYS A 4 -16.59 -12.35 -7.41
N HIS A 5 -17.41 -12.08 -8.43
CA HIS A 5 -17.13 -11.05 -9.43
C HIS A 5 -17.07 -9.63 -8.83
N GLN A 6 -18.00 -9.31 -7.93
CA GLN A 6 -17.97 -8.05 -7.20
C GLN A 6 -16.78 -7.97 -6.24
N ALA A 7 -16.41 -9.10 -5.62
CA ALA A 7 -15.26 -9.17 -4.72
C ALA A 7 -13.93 -8.94 -5.46
N THR A 8 -13.72 -9.56 -6.61
CA THR A 8 -12.49 -9.39 -7.42
C THR A 8 -12.32 -7.95 -7.89
N LEU A 9 -13.39 -7.31 -8.37
CA LEU A 9 -13.36 -5.90 -8.77
C LEU A 9 -12.98 -4.96 -7.61
N LEU A 10 -13.48 -5.23 -6.39
CA LEU A 10 -13.10 -4.46 -5.21
C LEU A 10 -11.64 -4.71 -4.82
N ILE A 11 -11.18 -5.97 -4.87
CA ILE A 11 -9.79 -6.35 -4.59
C ILE A 11 -8.83 -5.58 -5.50
N GLU A 12 -9.05 -5.60 -6.81
CA GLU A 12 -8.22 -4.91 -7.81
C GLU A 12 -8.14 -3.40 -7.53
N ARG A 13 -9.29 -2.76 -7.27
CA ARG A 13 -9.33 -1.32 -6.96
C ARG A 13 -8.58 -0.98 -5.68
N THR A 14 -8.61 -1.86 -4.67
CA THR A 14 -7.87 -1.65 -3.41
C THR A 14 -6.38 -1.97 -3.50
N ALA A 15 -5.97 -2.84 -4.43
CA ALA A 15 -4.55 -3.21 -4.59
C ALA A 15 -3.70 -2.05 -5.13
N GLY A 16 -4.30 -1.11 -5.89
CA GLY A 16 -3.61 0.05 -6.46
C GLY A 16 -3.80 1.37 -5.72
N GLN A 17 -4.76 1.48 -4.79
CA GLN A 17 -5.03 2.74 -4.07
C GLN A 17 -5.60 2.48 -2.66
N PRO A 18 -5.21 3.26 -1.64
CA PRO A 18 -5.86 3.21 -0.33
C PRO A 18 -7.30 3.75 -0.44
N GLN A 19 -8.30 2.87 -0.29
CA GLN A 19 -9.72 3.26 -0.33
C GLN A 19 -10.33 3.53 1.06
N ARG A 20 -11.42 4.30 1.07
CA ARG A 20 -12.22 4.63 2.25
C ARG A 20 -12.76 3.37 2.93
N VAL A 21 -12.63 3.34 4.26
CA VAL A 21 -12.82 2.18 5.15
C VAL A 21 -14.24 1.56 5.10
N GLY A 22 -15.27 2.33 4.70
CA GLY A 22 -16.68 1.91 4.71
C GLY A 22 -17.05 0.78 3.75
N THR A 23 -16.40 0.70 2.58
CA THR A 23 -16.68 -0.32 1.55
C THR A 23 -16.07 -1.69 1.88
N LEU A 24 -15.29 -1.78 2.97
CA LEU A 24 -14.52 -2.98 3.31
C LEU A 24 -15.29 -4.01 4.14
N MET A 25 -16.40 -3.64 4.78
CA MET A 25 -17.11 -4.57 5.68
C MET A 25 -17.67 -5.79 4.92
N PRO A 26 -18.43 -5.62 3.80
CA PRO A 26 -18.93 -6.76 3.04
C PRO A 26 -17.81 -7.59 2.39
N LEU A 27 -16.73 -6.93 1.95
CA LEU A 27 -15.57 -7.59 1.36
C LEU A 27 -14.82 -8.44 2.39
N ARG A 28 -14.60 -7.92 3.62
CA ARG A 28 -13.97 -8.66 4.72
C ARG A 28 -14.75 -9.93 5.06
N VAL A 29 -16.07 -9.86 5.10
CA VAL A 29 -16.92 -11.04 5.33
C VAL A 29 -16.75 -12.05 4.19
N HIS A 30 -16.83 -11.60 2.93
CA HIS A 30 -16.66 -12.49 1.78
C HIS A 30 -15.29 -13.17 1.78
N LEU A 31 -14.21 -12.45 2.08
CA LEU A 31 -12.85 -12.98 2.13
C LEU A 31 -12.62 -14.02 3.24
N ARG A 32 -13.40 -13.97 4.32
CA ARG A 32 -13.36 -15.00 5.37
C ARG A 32 -14.08 -16.28 4.96
N LEU A 33 -15.07 -16.19 4.08
CA LEU A 33 -15.91 -17.32 3.64
C LEU A 33 -15.41 -17.96 2.34
N CYS A 34 -14.77 -17.17 1.46
CA CYS A 34 -14.34 -17.62 0.14
C CYS A 34 -12.81 -17.69 0.06
N TYR A 35 -12.29 -18.92 0.13
CA TYR A 35 -10.85 -19.16 0.03
C TYR A 35 -10.24 -18.67 -1.30
N LEU A 36 -10.96 -18.81 -2.42
CA LEU A 36 -10.48 -18.36 -3.73
C LEU A 36 -10.26 -16.85 -3.76
N CYS A 37 -11.21 -16.07 -3.24
CA CYS A 37 -11.08 -14.61 -3.18
C CYS A 37 -10.01 -14.17 -2.16
N SER A 38 -9.82 -14.90 -1.06
CA SER A 38 -8.72 -14.67 -0.11
C SER A 38 -7.34 -14.90 -0.74
N ARG A 39 -7.20 -15.98 -1.53
CA ARG A 39 -5.97 -16.26 -2.27
C ARG A 39 -5.72 -15.20 -3.34
N TYR A 40 -6.76 -14.86 -4.10
CA TYR A 40 -6.70 -13.83 -5.13
C TYR A 40 -6.26 -12.47 -4.56
N GLN A 41 -6.83 -12.04 -3.42
CA GLN A 41 -6.41 -10.81 -2.74
C GLN A 41 -4.91 -10.77 -2.42
N ARG A 42 -4.38 -11.87 -1.86
CA ARG A 42 -2.94 -11.97 -1.56
C ARG A 42 -2.09 -11.87 -2.81
N GLN A 43 -2.50 -12.53 -3.91
CA GLN A 43 -1.82 -12.44 -5.19
C GLN A 43 -1.86 -11.03 -5.78
N SER A 44 -3.02 -10.37 -5.78
CA SER A 44 -3.17 -9.01 -6.30
C SER A 44 -2.28 -8.00 -5.55
N LEU A 45 -2.15 -8.13 -4.23
CA LEU A 45 -1.25 -7.29 -3.43
C LEU A 45 0.22 -7.51 -3.80
N LEU A 46 0.65 -8.76 -3.95
CA LEU A 46 2.03 -9.07 -4.37
C LEU A 46 2.33 -8.56 -5.77
N ILE A 47 1.38 -8.70 -6.70
CA ILE A 47 1.53 -8.17 -8.07
C ILE A 47 1.63 -6.64 -8.04
N ALA A 48 0.78 -5.96 -7.28
CA ALA A 48 0.85 -4.51 -7.13
C ALA A 48 2.18 -4.06 -6.53
N GLN A 49 2.67 -4.74 -5.49
CA GLN A 49 3.98 -4.46 -4.90
C GLN A 49 5.13 -4.70 -5.89
N ALA A 50 5.08 -5.80 -6.65
CA ALA A 50 6.07 -6.11 -7.67
C ALA A 50 6.04 -5.09 -8.84
N ALA A 51 4.85 -4.63 -9.22
CA ALA A 51 4.68 -3.59 -10.23
C ALA A 51 5.18 -2.22 -9.76
N HIS A 52 5.05 -1.93 -8.46
CA HIS A 52 5.63 -0.75 -7.81
C HIS A 52 7.11 -0.93 -7.45
N TYR A 53 7.68 -2.13 -7.63
CA TYR A 53 9.09 -2.33 -7.39
C TYR A 53 9.85 -1.40 -8.33
N PRO A 54 10.70 -0.52 -7.79
CA PRO A 54 11.43 0.43 -8.60
C PRO A 54 12.24 -0.32 -9.64
N SER A 55 11.88 -0.18 -10.92
CA SER A 55 12.68 -0.64 -12.07
C SER A 55 14.03 0.08 -12.16
N HIS A 56 14.29 1.02 -11.25
CA HIS A 56 15.56 1.68 -11.04
C HIS A 56 16.53 0.71 -10.36
N ARG A 57 17.34 0.01 -11.18
CA ARG A 57 18.61 -0.62 -10.77
C ARG A 57 19.69 0.44 -10.43
N GLY A 58 19.29 1.59 -9.91
CA GLY A 58 20.18 2.68 -9.51
C GLY A 58 19.86 3.10 -8.07
N PRO A 59 20.87 3.53 -7.29
CA PRO A 59 20.62 4.00 -5.94
C PRO A 59 19.59 5.13 -5.98
N VAL A 60 18.53 5.01 -5.17
CA VAL A 60 17.57 6.09 -4.95
C VAL A 60 18.35 7.27 -4.36
N ARG A 61 18.69 8.25 -5.19
CA ARG A 61 19.32 9.50 -4.76
C ARG A 61 18.20 10.46 -4.37
N LEU A 62 18.13 10.81 -3.10
CA LEU A 62 17.37 11.98 -2.69
C LEU A 62 17.99 13.21 -3.34
N ARG A 63 17.17 14.18 -3.74
CA ARG A 63 17.71 15.47 -4.18
C ARG A 63 18.46 16.11 -3.00
N GLU A 64 19.62 16.70 -3.29
CA GLU A 64 20.53 17.20 -2.26
C GLU A 64 19.90 18.30 -1.38
N ASP A 65 19.03 19.12 -1.95
CA ASP A 65 18.23 20.13 -1.24
C ASP A 65 17.29 19.48 -0.20
N PHE A 66 16.61 18.40 -0.59
CA PHE A 66 15.72 17.67 0.30
C PHE A 66 16.49 16.95 1.43
N LYS A 67 17.66 16.39 1.11
CA LYS A 67 18.56 15.80 2.11
C LYS A 67 19.02 16.82 3.15
N ALA A 68 19.42 18.01 2.70
CA ALA A 68 19.85 19.09 3.59
C ALA A 68 18.71 19.57 4.51
N GLN A 69 17.50 19.71 3.98
CA GLN A 69 16.31 20.05 4.78
C GLN A 69 16.01 19.00 5.85
N LEU A 70 16.10 17.71 5.49
CA LEU A 70 15.86 16.62 6.43
C LEU A 70 16.89 16.60 7.57
N GLN A 71 18.16 16.82 7.25
CA GLN A 71 19.23 16.88 8.25
C GLN A 71 19.04 18.05 9.22
N ALA A 72 18.67 19.23 8.71
CA ALA A 72 18.39 20.39 9.54
C ALA A 72 17.23 20.15 10.51
N GLU A 73 16.16 19.49 10.04
CA GLU A 73 15.01 19.15 10.88
C GLU A 73 15.36 18.11 11.96
N MET A 74 16.15 17.09 11.62
CA MET A 74 16.63 16.10 12.60
C MET A 74 17.51 16.75 13.68
N GLN A 75 18.41 17.66 13.30
CA GLN A 75 19.24 18.40 14.25
C GLN A 75 18.42 19.28 15.19
N ARG A 76 17.39 19.98 14.68
CA ARG A 76 16.47 20.77 15.51
C ARG A 76 15.74 19.92 16.54
N ARG A 77 15.27 18.73 16.15
CA ARG A 77 14.59 17.81 17.07
C ARG A 77 15.50 17.24 18.14
N LEU A 78 16.75 16.93 17.79
CA LEU A 78 17.76 16.49 18.76
C LEU A 78 18.14 17.61 19.74
N ALA A 79 18.22 18.85 19.27
CA ALA A 79 18.51 20.02 20.11
C ALA A 79 17.33 20.45 20.99
N ALA A 80 16.09 20.18 20.58
CA ALA A 80 14.89 20.51 21.34
C ALA A 80 14.48 19.41 22.35
N GLY A 81 15.13 18.25 22.30
CA GLY A 81 14.84 17.09 23.15
C GLY A 81 15.92 16.76 24.19
N GLY A 82 16.89 17.64 24.41
CA GLY A 82 17.88 17.58 25.49
C GLY A 82 17.76 18.78 26.41
#